data_AF-A0A368U2Y6-F1
#
_entry.id   AF-A0A368U2Y6-F1
#
_cell.length_a   1.000
_cell.length_b   1.000
_cell.length_c   1.000
_cell.angle_alpha   90.00
_cell.angle_beta   90.00
_cell.angle_gamma   90.00
#
_symmetry.space_group_name_H-M   'P 1'
#
loop_
_entity.id
_entity.type
_entity.pdbx_description
1 polymer ?
#
loop_
_entity_poly.entity_id
_entity_poly.type
_entity_poly.pdbx_seq_one_letter_code
_entity_poly.pdbx_strand_id
1 'polypeptide(L)'
;MKLRNALPLLMVTALVAGCGANAVAPRYTSENLDILRIGNDRPADPEKSVEDLGSYCIEVTETWNSHGTTPDGQTLWAKNTSRAVVPCD
;
A
#
# COMPACT_ATOMS: atom_id res chain seq x y z
N MET A 1 -47.18 -18.41 -23.65
CA MET A 1 -46.48 -17.36 -24.43
C MET A 1 -45.70 -16.35 -23.57
N LYS A 2 -46.02 -16.12 -22.29
CA LYS A 2 -45.32 -15.11 -21.46
C LYS A 2 -43.85 -15.41 -21.11
N LEU A 3 -43.45 -16.69 -21.02
CA LEU A 3 -42.06 -17.05 -20.68
C LEU A 3 -41.03 -16.77 -21.80
N ARG A 4 -41.46 -16.84 -23.07
CA ARG A 4 -40.56 -16.73 -24.22
C ARG A 4 -39.97 -15.33 -24.39
N ASN A 5 -40.67 -14.31 -23.89
CA ASN A 5 -40.20 -12.92 -23.90
C ASN A 5 -39.47 -12.54 -22.60
N ALA A 6 -39.64 -13.32 -21.53
CA ALA A 6 -38.98 -13.08 -20.25
C ALA A 6 -37.52 -13.57 -20.25
N LEU A 7 -37.24 -14.68 -20.96
CA LEU A 7 -35.91 -15.27 -21.06
C LEU A 7 -34.83 -14.33 -21.62
N PRO A 8 -35.03 -13.63 -22.76
CA PRO A 8 -34.02 -12.70 -23.27
C PRO A 8 -33.83 -11.50 -22.35
N LEU A 9 -34.88 -11.04 -21.68
CA LEU A 9 -34.81 -9.92 -20.73
C LEU A 9 -33.92 -10.28 -19.53
N LEU A 10 -34.08 -11.50 -19.00
CA LEU A 10 -33.27 -12.05 -17.91
C LEU A 10 -31.80 -12.24 -18.30
N MET A 11 -31.55 -12.60 -19.56
CA MET A 11 -30.19 -12.76 -20.08
C MET A 11 -29.48 -11.41 -20.18
N VAL A 12 -30.17 -10.39 -20.70
CA VAL A 12 -29.64 -9.03 -20.79
C VAL A 12 -29.35 -8.46 -19.40
N THR A 13 -30.25 -8.64 -18.43
CA THR A 13 -29.99 -8.14 -17.06
C THR A 13 -28.81 -8.85 -16.39
N ALA A 14 -28.61 -10.15 -16.62
CA ALA A 14 -27.44 -10.88 -16.12
C ALA A 14 -26.11 -10.37 -16.73
N LEU A 15 -26.11 -10.07 -18.03
CA LEU A 15 -24.94 -9.50 -18.74
C LEU A 15 -24.57 -8.10 -18.23
N VAL A 16 -25.56 -7.24 -17.99
CA VAL A 16 -25.32 -5.86 -17.51
C VAL A 16 -24.91 -5.84 -16.03
N ALA A 17 -25.44 -6.76 -15.21
CA ALA A 17 -25.05 -6.90 -13.81
C ALA A 17 -23.58 -7.33 -13.65
N GLY A 18 -23.06 -8.15 -14.57
CA GLY A 18 -21.66 -8.56 -14.57
C GLY A 18 -20.66 -7.43 -14.88
N CYS A 19 -21.05 -6.46 -15.73
CA CYS A 19 -20.20 -5.32 -16.07
C CYS A 19 -20.22 -4.19 -15.02
N GLY A 20 -21.28 -4.10 -14.21
CA GLY A 20 -21.39 -3.12 -13.12
C GLY A 20 -20.79 -3.58 -11.79
N ALA A 21 -20.50 -4.88 -11.66
CA ALA A 21 -19.81 -5.40 -10.48
C ALA A 21 -18.34 -4.97 -10.54
N ASN A 22 -17.91 -4.18 -9.56
CA ASN A 22 -16.50 -3.85 -9.35
C ASN A 22 -15.70 -5.15 -9.15
N ALA A 23 -15.16 -5.69 -10.25
CA ALA A 23 -14.50 -7.00 -10.25
C ALA A 23 -13.17 -7.01 -9.46
N VAL A 24 -12.67 -5.83 -9.11
CA VAL A 24 -11.43 -5.67 -8.37
C VAL A 24 -11.69 -4.67 -7.26
N ALA A 25 -11.85 -5.18 -6.04
CA ALA A 25 -11.64 -4.42 -4.81
C ALA A 25 -10.19 -4.72 -4.38
N PRO A 26 -9.19 -4.02 -4.95
CA PRO A 26 -7.80 -4.31 -4.65
C PRO A 26 -7.57 -4.09 -3.16
N ARG A 27 -7.12 -5.13 -2.46
CA ARG A 27 -6.63 -4.98 -1.10
C ARG A 27 -5.24 -4.38 -1.20
N TYR A 28 -5.13 -3.08 -1.00
CA TYR A 28 -3.86 -2.36 -0.90
C TYR A 28 -3.20 -2.67 0.45
N THR A 29 -2.76 -3.91 0.63
CA THR A 29 -1.96 -4.33 1.77
C THR A 29 -0.53 -4.53 1.30
N SER A 30 0.42 -3.78 1.84
CA SER A 30 1.84 -4.05 1.61
C SER A 30 2.20 -5.39 2.25
N GLU A 31 2.96 -6.23 1.53
CA GLU A 31 3.52 -7.47 2.09
C GLU A 31 4.61 -7.18 3.13
N ASN A 32 5.27 -6.01 3.02
CA ASN A 32 6.32 -5.58 3.93
C ASN A 32 6.01 -4.17 4.45
N LEU A 33 5.45 -4.13 5.66
CA LEU A 33 5.06 -2.89 6.36
C LEU A 33 6.27 -2.12 6.93
N ASP A 34 7.48 -2.68 6.85
CA ASP A 34 8.70 -2.04 7.32
C ASP A 34 9.28 -1.08 6.30
N ILE A 35 8.98 -1.27 5.00
CA ILE A 35 9.47 -0.40 3.91
C ILE A 35 8.36 0.35 3.16
N LEU A 36 7.13 -0.18 3.17
CA LEU A 36 5.98 0.40 2.47
C LEU A 36 4.74 0.34 3.35
N ARG A 37 4.10 1.48 3.56
CA ARG A 37 2.84 1.60 4.30
C ARG A 37 1.81 2.31 3.46
N ILE A 38 0.55 1.88 3.59
CA ILE A 38 -0.59 2.47 2.90
C ILE A 38 -1.57 2.92 3.98
N GLY A 39 -1.92 4.20 3.97
CA GLY A 39 -2.79 4.78 4.97
C GLY A 39 -2.65 6.29 5.06
N ASN A 40 -3.62 6.94 5.69
CA ASN A 40 -3.66 8.39 5.79
C ASN A 40 -2.72 8.94 6.88
N ASP A 41 -2.42 8.11 7.88
CA ASP A 41 -1.52 8.51 8.97
C ASP A 41 -0.06 8.38 8.53
N ARG A 42 0.69 9.47 8.75
CA ARG A 42 2.14 9.45 8.53
C ARG A 42 2.81 8.57 9.59
N PRO A 43 3.65 7.60 9.20
CA PRO A 43 4.45 6.83 10.15
C PRO A 43 5.44 7.74 10.92
N ALA A 44 5.92 7.29 12.09
CA ALA A 44 6.90 8.03 12.87
C ALA A 44 8.21 8.27 12.07
N ASP A 45 8.73 9.50 12.08
CA ASP A 45 9.85 9.97 11.24
C ASP A 45 10.45 11.29 11.79
N PRO A 46 11.79 11.48 11.88
CA PRO A 46 12.83 10.48 11.61
C PRO A 46 13.09 9.57 12.81
N GLU A 47 13.32 8.29 12.51
CA GLU A 47 13.81 7.32 13.49
C GLU A 47 15.31 7.15 13.31
N LYS A 48 16.07 7.42 14.37
CA LYS A 48 17.53 7.28 14.39
C LYS A 48 17.93 6.19 15.36
N SER A 49 18.79 5.30 14.91
CA SER A 49 19.40 4.26 15.75
C SER A 49 20.88 4.13 15.43
N VAL A 50 21.67 3.73 16.43
CA VAL A 50 23.09 3.40 16.25
C VAL A 50 23.23 1.89 16.40
N GLU A 51 23.79 1.24 15.38
CA GLU A 51 24.09 -0.19 15.39
C GLU A 51 25.61 -0.40 15.52
N ASP A 52 26.03 -1.21 16.51
CA ASP A 52 27.42 -1.63 16.68
C ASP A 52 27.74 -2.81 15.75
N LEU A 53 28.73 -2.64 14.87
CA LEU A 53 29.22 -3.67 13.94
C LEU A 53 30.57 -4.27 14.36
N GLY A 54 30.98 -4.07 15.61
CA GLY A 54 32.13 -4.67 16.28
C GLY A 54 33.44 -3.90 16.13
N SER A 55 33.64 -3.16 15.03
CA SER A 55 34.83 -2.30 14.83
C SER A 55 34.50 -0.83 14.58
N TYR A 56 33.26 -0.56 14.19
CA TYR A 56 32.71 0.78 14.01
C TYR A 56 31.20 0.71 14.19
N CYS A 57 30.59 1.85 14.44
CA CYS A 57 29.15 1.97 14.58
C CYS A 57 28.56 2.59 13.31
N ILE A 58 27.31 2.30 13.03
CA ILE A 58 26.55 2.97 11.97
C ILE A 58 25.35 3.69 12.56
N GLU A 59 25.17 4.96 12.22
CA GLU A 59 23.90 5.65 12.44
C GLU A 59 22.99 5.29 11.27
N VAL A 60 21.85 4.67 11.57
CA VAL A 60 20.76 4.41 10.65
C VAL A 60 19.70 5.47 10.88
N THR A 61 19.40 6.25 9.84
CA THR A 61 18.30 7.22 9.85
C THR A 61 17.22 6.74 8.89
N GLU A 62 16.02 6.54 9.41
CA GLU A 62 14.85 6.15 8.64
C GLU A 62 13.87 7.32 8.52
N THR A 63 13.44 7.60 7.29
CA THR A 63 12.46 8.66 6.98
C THR A 63 11.34 8.13 6.12
N TRP A 64 10.11 8.60 6.33
CA TRP A 64 8.94 8.18 5.57
C TRP A 64 8.48 9.31 4.66
N ASN A 65 8.44 9.02 3.36
CA ASN A 65 8.09 9.97 2.31
C ASN A 65 6.79 9.55 1.63
N SER A 66 5.99 10.52 1.19
CA SER A 66 4.79 10.24 0.40
C SER A 66 5.16 10.05 -1.07
N HIS A 67 4.65 8.98 -1.68
CA HIS A 67 4.91 8.60 -3.08
C HIS A 67 3.65 8.59 -3.95
N GLY A 68 2.55 9.15 -3.45
CA GLY A 68 1.28 9.26 -4.17
C GLY A 68 0.12 8.72 -3.37
N THR A 69 -0.97 8.44 -4.07
CA THR A 69 -2.21 7.91 -3.49
C THR A 69 -2.72 6.71 -4.27
N THR A 70 -3.36 5.79 -3.56
CA THR A 70 -4.13 4.71 -4.17
C THR A 70 -5.40 5.27 -4.83
N PRO A 71 -6.02 4.54 -5.78
CA PRO A 71 -7.30 4.91 -6.40
C PRO A 71 -8.46 5.16 -5.43
N ASP A 72 -8.44 4.57 -4.23
CA ASP A 72 -9.39 4.82 -3.14
C ASP A 72 -8.96 5.96 -2.19
N GLY A 73 -7.85 6.64 -2.49
CA GLY A 73 -7.44 7.89 -1.86
C GLY A 73 -6.48 7.76 -0.68
N GLN A 74 -5.95 6.57 -0.39
CA GLN A 74 -5.00 6.36 0.70
C GLN A 74 -3.59 6.77 0.30
N THR A 75 -2.83 7.38 1.20
CA THR A 75 -1.44 7.78 0.92
C THR A 75 -0.51 6.56 0.88
N LEU A 76 0.38 6.54 -0.11
CA LEU A 76 1.49 5.60 -0.22
C LEU A 76 2.72 6.18 0.46
N TRP A 77 3.16 5.56 1.56
CA TRP A 77 4.35 5.94 2.32
C TRP A 77 5.48 4.95 2.03
N ALA A 78 6.63 5.45 1.59
CA ALA A 78 7.84 4.64 1.42
C ALA A 78 8.93 5.08 2.40
N LYS A 79 9.61 4.10 2.99
CA LYS A 79 10.73 4.33 3.91
C LYS A 79 12.02 4.52 3.11
N ASN A 80 12.71 5.62 3.38
CA ASN A 80 14.08 5.87 2.95
C ASN A 80 15.00 5.67 4.13
N THR A 81 15.98 4.78 3.99
CA THR A 81 17.00 4.50 4.99
C THR A 81 18.34 5.06 4.52
N SER A 82 18.95 5.94 5.31
CA SER A 82 20.34 6.35 5.13
C SER A 82 21.21 5.74 6.23
N ARG A 83 22.46 5.42 5.88
CA ARG A 83 23.44 4.81 6.79
C ARG A 83 24.72 5.61 6.72
N ALA A 84 25.25 6.00 7.87
CA ALA A 84 26.53 6.69 7.98
C ALA A 84 27.41 5.99 9.03
N VAL A 85 28.70 5.84 8.73
CA VAL A 85 29.67 5.33 9.71
C VAL A 85 29.92 6.43 10.75
N VAL A 86 29.82 6.07 12.02
CA VAL A 86 30.04 6.96 13.18
C VAL A 86 30.99 6.30 14.18
N PRO A 87 31.68 7.09 15.03
CA PRO A 87 32.35 6.55 16.21
C PRO A 87 31.34 5.80 17.09
N CYS A 88 31.79 4.73 17.75
CA CYS A 88 31.01 4.13 18.83
C CYS A 88 31.20 4.97 20.09
N ASP A 89 30.09 5.44 20.67
CA ASP A 89 30.06 6.13 21.96
C ASP A 89 30.24 5.16 23.14
#